data_AF-A0A961UN82-F1
#
_entry.id   AF-A0A961UN82-F1
#
_cell.length_a   1.000
_cell.length_b   1.000
_cell.length_c   1.000
_cell.angle_alpha   90.00
_cell.angle_beta   90.00
_cell.angle_gamma   90.00
#
_symmetry.space_group_name_H-M   'P 1'
#
loop_
_entity.id
_entity.type
_entity.pdbx_description
1 polymer ?
#
loop_
_entity_poly.entity_id
_entity_poly.type
_entity_poly.pdbx_seq_one_letter_code
_entity_poly.pdbx_strand_id
1 'polypeptide(L)'
;MSRYVCRMAAALMLLSVFLVASAHAQERNTIFFGPDLQVQTLQQPRWQNCQRRCDNNDRCVGWSYIEGVNQCRLKEAIWLKADNGCCISGYKQAAGGQPGGGGGAGGGGGGQQASPGIQNARVARLHYNAGAGNERGACIQTQPEIPNSFRNWACLWKDNPLYAEIDRMLSNAFTQNIACDIEWADRPRTRYAEIAVVSCRR
;
A
#
# COMPACT_ATOMS: atom_id res chain seq x y z
N MET A 1 34.40 7.63 74.35
CA MET A 1 34.55 8.96 73.69
C MET A 1 35.25 8.67 72.36
N SER A 2 34.84 9.04 71.15
CA SER A 2 33.77 9.89 70.64
C SER A 2 33.50 9.46 69.19
N ARG A 3 32.32 9.82 68.67
CA ARG A 3 31.67 9.32 67.45
C ARG A 3 32.20 10.01 66.20
N TYR A 4 32.81 9.27 65.26
CA TYR A 4 32.96 9.70 63.87
C TYR A 4 32.87 8.51 62.90
N VAL A 5 31.72 7.83 62.91
CA VAL A 5 31.28 7.01 61.77
C VAL A 5 29.98 7.63 61.29
N CYS A 6 30.09 8.61 60.40
CA CYS A 6 28.93 9.21 59.76
C CYS A 6 29.28 9.58 58.31
N ARG A 7 28.71 8.79 57.38
CA ARG A 7 28.25 9.21 56.04
C ARG A 7 29.32 9.64 55.05
N MET A 8 29.78 8.69 54.22
CA MET A 8 29.88 8.91 52.77
C MET A 8 29.59 7.58 52.07
N ALA A 9 28.33 7.15 52.16
CA ALA A 9 27.78 6.20 51.21
C ALA A 9 27.33 6.98 49.97
N ALA A 10 27.52 6.36 48.80
CA ALA A 10 26.92 6.67 47.50
C ALA A 10 27.52 7.82 46.68
N ALA A 11 28.37 7.44 45.70
CA ALA A 11 28.43 8.10 44.40
C ALA A 11 29.09 7.17 43.35
N LEU A 12 28.58 5.94 43.22
CA LEU A 12 28.97 4.99 42.18
C LEU A 12 27.69 4.35 41.64
N MET A 13 26.89 5.08 40.85
CA MET A 13 25.85 4.48 40.02
C MET A 13 25.52 5.34 38.78
N LEU A 14 25.91 4.79 37.63
CA LEU A 14 25.06 4.62 36.45
C LEU A 14 24.61 5.88 35.70
N LEU A 15 25.52 6.44 34.90
CA LEU A 15 25.16 7.17 33.69
C LEU A 15 24.86 6.17 32.55
N SER A 16 23.84 5.33 32.72
CA SER A 16 23.30 4.53 31.63
C SER A 16 22.43 5.42 30.76
N VAL A 17 23.05 6.09 29.79
CA VAL A 17 22.32 6.78 28.71
C VAL A 17 21.59 5.69 27.90
N PHE A 18 20.33 5.44 28.24
CA PHE A 18 19.44 4.65 27.41
C PHE A 18 19.18 5.46 26.13
N LEU A 19 19.93 5.16 25.07
CA LEU A 19 19.56 5.51 23.70
C LEU A 19 18.25 4.76 23.40
N VAL A 20 17.12 5.42 23.64
CA VAL A 20 15.83 4.96 23.15
C VAL A 20 15.85 5.15 21.64
N ALA A 21 16.32 4.13 20.92
CA ALA A 21 16.13 4.08 19.48
C ALA A 21 14.62 3.98 19.23
N SER A 22 14.02 5.08 18.75
CA SER A 22 12.63 5.07 18.29
C SER A 22 12.53 4.08 17.14
N ALA A 23 12.05 2.88 17.44
CA ALA A 23 11.70 1.92 16.42
C ALA A 23 10.52 2.50 15.64
N HIS A 24 10.80 2.99 14.43
CA HIS A 24 9.73 3.35 13.50
C HIS A 24 8.89 2.09 13.24
N ALA A 25 7.57 2.18 13.40
CA ALA A 25 6.69 1.06 13.14
C ALA A 25 6.50 0.93 11.62
N GLN A 26 7.39 0.17 10.96
CA GLN A 26 7.22 -0.22 9.56
C GLN A 26 6.50 -1.57 9.44
N GLU A 27 5.61 -1.68 8.45
CA GLU A 27 4.87 -2.89 8.08
C GLU A 27 5.56 -3.53 6.85
N ARG A 28 6.11 -4.74 7.02
CA ARG A 28 6.70 -5.52 5.90
C ARG A 28 5.63 -6.35 5.23
N ASN A 29 5.86 -6.62 3.95
CA ASN A 29 4.90 -7.26 3.07
C ASN A 29 3.56 -6.54 3.06
N THR A 30 3.59 -5.22 3.12
CA THR A 30 2.40 -4.38 3.17
C THR A 30 2.57 -3.20 2.24
N ILE A 31 1.52 -2.89 1.50
CA ILE A 31 1.40 -1.69 0.67
C ILE A 31 0.22 -0.86 1.14
N PHE A 32 0.43 0.46 1.15
CA PHE A 32 -0.62 1.42 1.40
C PHE A 32 -1.20 1.91 0.08
N PHE A 33 -2.52 2.06 0.07
CA PHE A 33 -3.29 2.56 -1.06
C PHE A 33 -4.02 3.84 -0.70
N GLY A 34 -4.39 4.58 -1.73
CA GLY A 34 -4.80 5.97 -1.65
C GLY A 34 -3.88 6.87 -2.50
N PRO A 35 -4.27 8.15 -2.66
CA PRO A 35 -3.62 9.10 -3.55
C PRO A 35 -2.13 9.27 -3.22
N ASP A 36 -1.31 9.15 -4.26
CA ASP A 36 0.12 9.41 -4.18
C ASP A 36 0.39 10.91 -4.31
N LEU A 37 1.05 11.51 -3.33
CA LEU A 37 1.64 12.85 -3.47
C LEU A 37 2.77 12.82 -4.50
N GLN A 38 3.59 11.78 -4.42
CA GLN A 38 4.80 11.63 -5.21
C GLN A 38 5.13 10.15 -5.40
N VAL A 39 5.45 9.79 -6.63
CA VAL A 39 5.99 8.49 -7.01
C VAL A 39 7.40 8.72 -7.55
N GLN A 40 8.40 8.07 -6.97
CA GLN A 40 9.80 8.23 -7.40
C GLN A 40 10.55 6.90 -7.35
N THR A 41 11.30 6.61 -8.40
CA THR A 41 12.32 5.54 -8.37
C THR A 41 13.54 6.00 -7.59
N LEU A 42 13.90 5.28 -6.55
CA LEU A 42 15.04 5.57 -5.69
C LEU A 42 16.33 5.08 -6.35
N GLN A 43 17.31 5.97 -6.48
CA GLN A 43 18.66 5.62 -6.92
C GLN A 43 19.36 4.68 -5.94
N GLN A 44 19.09 4.87 -4.64
CA GLN A 44 19.52 3.95 -3.58
C GLN A 44 18.30 3.18 -3.07
N PRO A 45 18.21 1.86 -3.35
CA PRO A 45 17.02 1.04 -3.12
C PRO A 45 16.85 0.67 -1.64
N ARG A 46 16.59 1.68 -0.81
CA ARG A 46 16.43 1.55 0.64
C ARG A 46 15.14 2.23 1.06
N TRP A 47 14.24 1.47 1.68
CA TRP A 47 12.95 1.97 2.15
C TRP A 47 13.09 3.15 3.12
N GLN A 48 14.19 3.23 3.89
CA GLN A 48 14.46 4.34 4.81
C GLN A 48 14.54 5.69 4.10
N ASN A 49 14.94 5.70 2.82
CA ASN A 49 14.91 6.92 2.01
C ASN A 49 13.48 7.35 1.72
N CYS A 50 12.57 6.38 1.54
CA CYS A 50 11.15 6.67 1.36
C CYS A 50 10.53 7.24 2.63
N GLN A 51 10.84 6.63 3.78
CA GLN A 51 10.45 7.15 5.08
C GLN A 51 10.91 8.59 5.29
N ARG A 52 12.21 8.86 5.12
CA ARG A 52 12.78 10.22 5.30
C ARG A 52 12.14 11.26 4.40
N ARG A 53 11.76 10.88 3.18
CA ARG A 53 11.05 11.78 2.25
C ARG A 53 9.64 12.08 2.73
N CYS A 54 8.94 11.10 3.29
CA CYS A 54 7.65 11.32 3.92
C CYS A 54 7.77 12.20 5.16
N ASP A 55 8.76 11.93 6.01
CA ASP A 55 9.00 12.69 7.24
C ASP A 55 9.23 14.18 6.95
N ASN A 56 9.94 14.49 5.85
CA ASN A 56 10.20 15.85 5.38
C ASN A 56 9.08 16.48 4.51
N ASN A 57 7.93 15.82 4.37
CA ASN A 57 6.81 16.34 3.58
C ASN A 57 5.56 16.45 4.47
N ASP A 58 5.11 17.69 4.71
CA ASP A 58 4.01 17.97 5.66
C ASP A 58 2.66 17.40 5.23
N ARG A 59 2.45 17.17 3.93
CA ARG A 59 1.23 16.54 3.40
C ARG A 59 1.27 15.01 3.46
N CYS A 60 2.45 14.43 3.70
CA CYS A 60 2.62 12.99 3.69
C CYS A 60 2.05 12.37 4.97
N VAL A 61 1.08 11.46 4.82
CA VAL A 61 0.53 10.70 5.96
C VAL A 61 1.19 9.33 6.14
N GLY A 62 1.87 8.85 5.10
CA GLY A 62 2.65 7.62 5.11
C GLY A 62 3.25 7.30 3.75
N TRP A 63 3.93 6.17 3.64
CA TRP A 63 4.71 5.82 2.46
C TRP A 63 4.71 4.32 2.21
N SER A 64 4.92 3.95 0.94
CA SER A 64 5.16 2.57 0.51
C SER A 64 6.40 2.50 -0.37
N TYR A 65 7.31 1.60 -0.01
CA TYR A 65 8.45 1.21 -0.82
C TYR A 65 8.18 -0.14 -1.48
N ILE A 66 8.21 -0.17 -2.80
CA ILE A 66 7.99 -1.36 -3.61
C ILE A 66 9.36 -1.95 -3.96
N GLU A 67 9.68 -3.10 -3.37
CA GLU A 67 10.90 -3.85 -3.66
C GLU A 67 10.83 -4.42 -5.09
N GLY A 68 11.96 -4.50 -5.78
CA GLY A 68 12.04 -4.97 -7.17
C GLY A 68 12.04 -3.85 -8.22
N VAL A 69 11.17 -2.85 -8.07
CA VAL A 69 11.15 -1.65 -8.95
C VAL A 69 11.76 -0.40 -8.28
N ASN A 70 12.23 -0.54 -7.04
CA ASN A 70 12.87 0.52 -6.25
C ASN A 70 12.00 1.78 -6.14
N GLN A 71 10.69 1.62 -6.11
CA GLN A 71 9.76 2.74 -6.20
C GLN A 71 9.29 3.16 -4.80
N CYS A 72 9.42 4.45 -4.51
CA CYS A 72 8.89 5.10 -3.32
C CYS A 72 7.62 5.87 -3.67
N ARG A 73 6.54 5.58 -2.95
CA ARG A 73 5.23 6.22 -3.08
C ARG A 73 4.87 6.92 -1.78
N LEU A 74 4.81 8.25 -1.80
CA LEU A 74 4.37 9.05 -0.66
C LEU A 74 2.86 9.24 -0.73
N LYS A 75 2.15 9.02 0.37
CA LYS A 75 0.68 9.02 0.42
C LYS A 75 0.15 10.33 0.99
N GLU A 76 -0.82 10.91 0.30
CA GLU A 76 -1.61 12.03 0.82
C GLU A 76 -2.70 11.52 1.77
N ALA A 77 -3.26 10.36 1.46
CA ALA A 77 -4.21 9.64 2.31
C ALA A 77 -3.95 8.13 2.19
N ILE A 78 -4.25 7.39 3.26
CA ILE A 78 -4.20 5.92 3.27
C ILE A 78 -5.63 5.43 3.44
N TRP A 79 -6.21 4.91 2.36
CA TRP A 79 -7.58 4.40 2.34
C TRP A 79 -7.63 2.91 2.67
N LEU A 80 -6.62 2.16 2.23
CA LEU A 80 -6.50 0.73 2.45
C LEU A 80 -5.04 0.36 2.68
N LYS A 81 -4.84 -0.69 3.47
CA LYS A 81 -3.59 -1.44 3.52
C LYS A 81 -3.82 -2.88 3.08
N ALA A 82 -2.82 -3.43 2.40
CA ALA A 82 -2.88 -4.75 1.83
C ALA A 82 -1.60 -5.52 2.06
N ASP A 83 -1.76 -6.81 2.35
CA ASP A 83 -0.63 -7.71 2.42
C ASP A 83 -0.17 -8.06 1.00
N ASN A 84 1.10 -7.75 0.72
CA ASN A 84 1.75 -8.08 -0.52
C ASN A 84 3.23 -8.41 -0.29
N GLY A 85 3.69 -9.55 -0.78
CA GLY A 85 5.05 -10.05 -0.53
C GLY A 85 6.20 -9.25 -1.16
N CYS A 86 6.02 -7.96 -1.48
CA CYS A 86 7.00 -7.09 -2.16
C CYS A 86 7.39 -5.85 -1.38
N CYS A 87 6.59 -5.44 -0.39
CA CYS A 87 6.52 -4.02 -0.11
C CYS A 87 6.67 -3.73 1.37
N ILE A 88 7.32 -2.60 1.66
CA ILE A 88 7.52 -2.12 3.02
C ILE A 88 6.81 -0.78 3.10
N SER A 89 5.89 -0.64 4.04
CA SER A 89 5.14 0.60 4.24
C SER A 89 5.28 1.12 5.67
N GLY A 90 5.00 2.40 5.86
CA GLY A 90 5.02 3.01 7.17
C GLY A 90 4.19 4.28 7.21
N TYR A 91 3.53 4.53 8.34
CA TYR A 91 2.90 5.82 8.60
C TYR A 91 3.96 6.87 8.88
N LYS A 92 3.68 8.12 8.50
CA LYS A 92 4.46 9.25 9.02
C LYS A 92 4.25 9.27 10.53
N GLN A 93 5.33 9.17 11.29
CA GLN A 93 5.23 9.33 12.73
C GLN A 93 4.90 10.80 12.97
N ALA A 94 3.73 11.10 13.54
CA ALA A 94 3.48 12.43 14.04
C ALA A 94 4.59 12.78 15.05
N ALA A 95 4.99 14.04 15.14
CA ALA A 95 5.78 14.52 16.25
C ALA A 95 4.91 14.46 17.53
N GLY A 96 4.73 13.25 18.08
CA GLY A 96 3.79 12.92 19.15
C GLY A 96 2.39 12.48 18.66
N GLY A 97 2.04 11.20 18.86
CA GLY A 97 0.65 10.73 18.89
C GLY A 97 0.15 9.90 17.69
N GLN A 98 -0.22 8.64 17.97
CA GLN A 98 -0.81 7.60 17.10
C GLN A 98 -2.37 7.80 16.93
N PRO A 99 -3.11 7.13 16.01
CA PRO A 99 -3.63 7.66 14.74
C PRO A 99 -5.18 7.75 14.67
N GLY A 100 -5.70 8.67 13.86
CA GLY A 100 -7.14 8.76 13.59
C GLY A 100 -7.54 8.01 12.33
N GLY A 101 -8.13 6.82 12.49
CA GLY A 101 -8.91 6.17 11.42
C GLY A 101 -10.25 6.87 11.25
N GLY A 102 -10.68 7.07 10.00
CA GLY A 102 -11.97 7.67 9.70
C GLY A 102 -12.37 7.39 8.25
N GLY A 103 -13.26 6.42 8.07
CA GLY A 103 -13.97 6.20 6.82
C GLY A 103 -15.01 7.29 6.56
N GLY A 104 -15.44 7.41 5.30
CA GLY A 104 -16.54 8.29 4.92
C GLY A 104 -16.73 8.35 3.41
N ALA A 105 -17.94 7.98 2.98
CA ALA A 105 -18.38 7.79 1.60
C ALA A 105 -18.96 9.05 0.93
N GLY A 106 -19.17 8.97 -0.38
CA GLY A 106 -20.02 9.87 -1.20
C GLY A 106 -19.31 10.23 -2.51
N GLY A 107 -19.82 10.06 -3.74
CA GLY A 107 -21.17 9.85 -4.24
C GLY A 107 -21.50 10.98 -5.23
N GLY A 108 -21.56 10.71 -6.55
CA GLY A 108 -22.10 11.68 -7.53
C GLY A 108 -21.69 11.52 -9.00
N GLY A 109 -22.44 10.67 -9.72
CA GLY A 109 -22.96 10.79 -11.10
C GLY A 109 -22.23 11.51 -12.26
N GLY A 110 -22.09 10.79 -13.38
CA GLY A 110 -22.31 11.37 -14.72
C GLY A 110 -21.41 10.86 -15.87
N GLY A 111 -21.86 9.82 -16.59
CA GLY A 111 -21.28 9.36 -17.88
C GLY A 111 -20.80 7.91 -17.82
N GLN A 112 -21.24 7.07 -18.76
CA GLN A 112 -20.96 5.62 -18.79
C GLN A 112 -19.48 5.34 -19.13
N GLN A 113 -18.63 5.54 -18.14
CA GLN A 113 -17.30 4.98 -18.00
C GLN A 113 -17.40 3.95 -16.85
N ALA A 114 -16.38 3.11 -16.64
CA ALA A 114 -16.30 2.42 -15.36
C ALA A 114 -16.32 3.50 -14.24
N SER A 115 -16.64 3.14 -13.01
CA SER A 115 -16.44 4.06 -11.90
C SER A 115 -15.29 3.50 -11.09
N PRO A 116 -14.29 4.31 -10.71
CA PRO A 116 -13.24 3.84 -9.82
C PRO A 116 -13.87 3.26 -8.56
N GLY A 117 -13.36 2.13 -8.11
CA GLY A 117 -14.01 1.37 -7.07
C GLY A 117 -13.10 0.34 -6.47
N ILE A 118 -13.49 -0.11 -5.28
CA ILE A 118 -12.86 -1.22 -4.59
C ILE A 118 -13.96 -2.19 -4.17
N GLN A 119 -13.71 -3.48 -4.35
CA GLN A 119 -14.59 -4.51 -3.81
C GLN A 119 -13.84 -5.74 -3.35
N ASN A 120 -14.34 -6.35 -2.28
CA ASN A 120 -13.91 -7.69 -1.89
C ASN A 120 -14.64 -8.72 -2.78
N ALA A 121 -13.90 -9.41 -3.65
CA ALA A 121 -14.49 -10.37 -4.58
C ALA A 121 -13.55 -11.52 -4.90
N ARG A 122 -14.14 -12.64 -5.33
CA ARG A 122 -13.41 -13.80 -5.86
C ARG A 122 -13.18 -13.60 -7.34
N VAL A 123 -12.01 -14.03 -7.83
CA VAL A 123 -11.76 -14.08 -9.28
C VAL A 123 -12.52 -15.26 -9.86
N ALA A 124 -13.60 -15.00 -10.59
CA ALA A 124 -14.46 -16.02 -11.20
C ALA A 124 -13.92 -16.49 -12.55
N ARG A 125 -13.29 -15.58 -13.31
CA ARG A 125 -12.58 -15.89 -14.55
C ARG A 125 -11.29 -15.10 -14.63
N LEU A 126 -10.24 -15.73 -15.14
CA LEU A 126 -8.95 -15.11 -15.44
C LEU A 126 -8.59 -15.43 -16.89
N HIS A 127 -8.33 -14.39 -17.68
CA HIS A 127 -7.99 -14.51 -19.10
C HIS A 127 -6.72 -13.72 -19.41
N TYR A 128 -5.74 -14.39 -20.01
CA TYR A 128 -4.48 -13.80 -20.45
C TYR A 128 -4.56 -13.40 -21.93
N ASN A 129 -3.84 -12.34 -22.31
CA ASN A 129 -3.69 -11.90 -23.70
C ASN A 129 -5.02 -11.52 -24.38
N ALA A 130 -5.90 -10.82 -23.66
CA ALA A 130 -7.12 -10.28 -24.24
C ALA A 130 -6.76 -9.32 -25.40
N GLY A 131 -7.00 -9.76 -26.65
CA GLY A 131 -6.44 -9.23 -27.90
C GLY A 131 -6.80 -7.80 -28.33
N ALA A 132 -6.69 -6.81 -27.46
CA ALA A 132 -6.87 -5.39 -27.78
C ALA A 132 -5.57 -4.63 -27.51
N GLY A 133 -4.66 -4.65 -28.49
CA GLY A 133 -3.38 -3.95 -28.44
C GLY A 133 -2.40 -4.59 -27.44
N ASN A 134 -1.12 -4.56 -27.77
CA ASN A 134 -0.07 -5.38 -27.14
C ASN A 134 0.24 -5.05 -25.66
N GLU A 135 -0.52 -4.13 -25.07
CA GLU A 135 -0.33 -3.54 -23.74
C GLU A 135 -1.27 -4.12 -22.69
N ARG A 136 -2.32 -4.85 -23.10
CA ARG A 136 -3.25 -5.50 -22.17
C ARG A 136 -2.69 -6.85 -21.71
N GLY A 137 -2.59 -7.05 -20.40
CA GLY A 137 -2.11 -8.30 -19.80
C GLY A 137 -3.24 -9.23 -19.38
N ALA A 138 -3.35 -9.48 -18.08
CA ALA A 138 -4.42 -10.29 -17.50
C ALA A 138 -5.74 -9.51 -17.41
N CYS A 139 -6.87 -10.16 -17.68
CA CYS A 139 -8.20 -9.64 -17.39
C CYS A 139 -8.96 -10.61 -16.50
N ILE A 140 -9.85 -10.08 -15.66
CA ILE A 140 -10.68 -10.85 -14.75
C ILE A 140 -12.16 -10.49 -14.83
N GLN A 141 -13.01 -11.47 -14.55
CA GLN A 141 -14.35 -11.25 -14.03
C GLN A 141 -14.37 -11.73 -12.58
N THR A 142 -15.11 -11.03 -11.74
CA THR A 142 -15.18 -11.32 -10.31
C THR A 142 -16.59 -11.73 -9.89
N GLN A 143 -16.70 -12.30 -8.68
CA GLN A 143 -17.96 -12.50 -8.00
C GLN A 143 -17.88 -11.88 -6.59
N PRO A 144 -18.69 -10.83 -6.27
CA PRO A 144 -19.65 -10.15 -7.17
C PRO A 144 -19.00 -9.48 -8.39
N GLU A 145 -19.79 -9.19 -9.43
CA GLU A 145 -19.32 -8.61 -10.69
C GLU A 145 -18.85 -7.16 -10.52
N ILE A 146 -17.80 -6.76 -11.26
CA ILE A 146 -17.32 -5.36 -11.26
C ILE A 146 -18.36 -4.46 -11.94
N PRO A 147 -18.94 -3.48 -11.22
CA PRO A 147 -19.96 -2.62 -11.78
C PRO A 147 -19.39 -1.70 -12.87
N ASN A 148 -20.25 -1.34 -13.82
CA ASN A 148 -19.99 -0.34 -14.86
C ASN A 148 -18.79 -0.66 -15.79
N SER A 149 -18.29 -1.89 -15.82
CA SER A 149 -17.24 -2.30 -16.76
C SER A 149 -17.79 -3.07 -17.96
N PHE A 150 -17.15 -2.97 -19.13
CA PHE A 150 -17.59 -3.68 -20.33
C PHE A 150 -17.58 -5.20 -20.13
N ARG A 151 -18.77 -5.80 -20.16
CA ARG A 151 -19.01 -7.23 -19.89
C ARG A 151 -18.44 -7.67 -18.54
N ASN A 152 -18.40 -6.77 -17.56
CA ASN A 152 -17.94 -7.04 -16.19
C ASN A 152 -16.45 -7.45 -16.09
N TRP A 153 -15.64 -7.08 -17.09
CA TRP A 153 -14.20 -7.37 -17.12
C TRP A 153 -13.39 -6.19 -16.58
N ALA A 154 -12.47 -6.43 -15.65
CA ALA A 154 -11.36 -5.51 -15.41
C ALA A 154 -10.07 -6.10 -15.96
N CYS A 155 -9.16 -5.25 -16.42
CA CYS A 155 -7.90 -5.68 -17.00
C CYS A 155 -6.71 -5.02 -16.29
N LEU A 156 -5.62 -5.76 -16.22
CA LEU A 156 -4.32 -5.30 -15.77
C LEU A 156 -3.47 -5.02 -17.01
N TRP A 157 -3.02 -3.78 -17.18
CA TRP A 157 -2.15 -3.39 -18.29
C TRP A 157 -0.68 -3.54 -17.93
N LYS A 158 0.15 -3.87 -18.92
CA LYS A 158 1.59 -4.15 -18.76
C LYS A 158 2.43 -2.94 -18.36
N ASP A 159 1.89 -1.73 -18.54
CA ASP A 159 2.50 -0.48 -18.10
C ASP A 159 2.20 -0.16 -16.62
N ASN A 160 1.34 -0.95 -15.97
CA ASN A 160 1.16 -0.85 -14.52
C ASN A 160 2.50 -1.22 -13.84
N PRO A 161 3.08 -0.34 -13.01
CA PRO A 161 4.35 -0.62 -12.34
C PRO A 161 4.35 -1.84 -11.42
N LEU A 162 3.16 -2.31 -11.03
CA LEU A 162 2.93 -3.50 -10.19
C LEU A 162 2.42 -4.69 -11.02
N TYR A 163 2.62 -4.67 -12.35
CA TYR A 163 2.06 -5.67 -13.25
C TYR A 163 2.38 -7.10 -12.81
N ALA A 164 3.66 -7.40 -12.56
CA ALA A 164 4.08 -8.76 -12.24
C ALA A 164 3.52 -9.24 -10.89
N GLU A 165 3.40 -8.34 -9.91
CA GLU A 165 2.89 -8.61 -8.59
C GLU A 165 1.38 -8.84 -8.60
N ILE A 166 0.64 -7.94 -9.24
CA ILE A 166 -0.81 -8.03 -9.35
C ILE A 166 -1.19 -9.26 -10.18
N ASP A 167 -0.50 -9.53 -11.28
CA ASP A 167 -0.74 -10.72 -12.09
C ASP A 167 -0.58 -12.01 -11.27
N ARG A 168 0.48 -12.10 -10.45
CA ARG A 168 0.70 -13.23 -9.54
C ARG A 168 -0.41 -13.34 -8.50
N MET A 169 -0.87 -12.21 -7.94
CA MET A 169 -1.98 -12.22 -6.98
C MET A 169 -3.28 -12.68 -7.61
N LEU A 170 -3.60 -12.20 -8.82
CA LEU A 170 -4.80 -12.60 -9.56
C LEU A 170 -4.78 -14.09 -9.89
N SER A 171 -3.64 -14.60 -10.36
CA SER A 171 -3.42 -16.02 -10.64
C SER A 171 -3.60 -16.88 -9.37
N ASN A 172 -3.00 -16.45 -8.26
CA ASN A 172 -3.16 -17.12 -6.97
C ASN A 172 -4.60 -17.05 -6.46
N ALA A 173 -5.25 -15.89 -6.57
CA ALA A 173 -6.63 -15.67 -6.13
C ALA A 173 -7.61 -16.58 -6.86
N PHE A 174 -7.43 -16.70 -8.18
CA PHE A 174 -8.21 -17.60 -9.03
C PHE A 174 -7.97 -19.07 -8.66
N THR A 175 -6.71 -19.49 -8.57
CA THR A 175 -6.34 -20.89 -8.35
C THR A 175 -6.73 -21.39 -6.95
N GLN A 176 -6.54 -20.55 -5.93
CA GLN A 176 -6.85 -20.88 -4.54
C GLN A 176 -8.31 -20.61 -4.18
N ASN A 177 -9.08 -19.99 -5.08
CA ASN A 177 -10.41 -19.48 -4.81
C ASN A 177 -10.42 -18.71 -3.48
N ILE A 178 -9.70 -17.59 -3.43
CA ILE A 178 -9.71 -16.68 -2.28
C ILE A 178 -10.33 -15.35 -2.69
N ALA A 179 -11.03 -14.71 -1.76
CA ALA A 179 -11.57 -13.38 -1.98
C ALA A 179 -10.48 -12.33 -1.74
N CYS A 180 -10.41 -11.34 -2.62
CA CYS A 180 -9.41 -10.27 -2.57
C CYS A 180 -10.12 -8.93 -2.69
N ASP A 181 -9.57 -7.91 -2.03
CA ASP A 181 -9.91 -6.53 -2.33
C ASP A 181 -9.27 -6.18 -3.67
N ILE A 182 -10.11 -5.93 -4.67
CA ILE A 182 -9.71 -5.58 -6.04
C ILE A 182 -10.10 -4.11 -6.23
N GLU A 183 -9.11 -3.27 -6.49
CA GLU A 183 -9.34 -1.86 -6.83
C GLU A 183 -9.18 -1.70 -8.34
N TRP A 184 -10.10 -0.94 -8.92
CA TRP A 184 -10.00 -0.53 -10.31
C TRP A 184 -10.24 0.96 -10.47
N ALA A 185 -9.64 1.50 -11.52
CA ALA A 185 -9.80 2.87 -11.97
C ALA A 185 -10.30 2.89 -13.41
N ASP A 186 -10.67 4.08 -13.86
CA ASP A 186 -11.01 4.30 -15.25
C ASP A 186 -9.74 4.43 -16.07
N ARG A 187 -9.66 3.66 -17.16
CA ARG A 187 -8.61 3.85 -18.15
C ARG A 187 -9.16 4.64 -19.33
N PRO A 188 -8.70 5.89 -19.54
CA PRO A 188 -9.10 6.67 -20.70
C PRO A 188 -8.89 5.87 -21.99
N ARG A 189 -9.84 6.00 -22.92
CA ARG A 189 -9.81 5.36 -24.26
C ARG A 189 -10.00 3.83 -24.26
N THR A 190 -10.35 3.21 -23.15
CA THR A 190 -10.78 1.80 -23.12
C THR A 190 -12.15 1.67 -22.47
N ARG A 191 -12.91 0.62 -22.81
CA ARG A 191 -14.21 0.33 -22.17
C ARG A 191 -14.08 -0.59 -20.95
N TYR A 192 -12.86 -0.95 -20.58
CA TYR A 192 -12.57 -1.89 -19.52
C TYR A 192 -12.07 -1.11 -18.30
N ALA A 193 -12.49 -1.51 -17.11
CA ALA A 193 -11.91 -1.05 -15.87
C ALA A 193 -10.43 -1.47 -15.78
N GLU A 194 -9.57 -0.60 -15.28
CA GLU A 194 -8.16 -0.87 -15.01
C GLU A 194 -7.94 -1.33 -13.60
N ILE A 195 -7.47 -2.57 -13.46
CA ILE A 195 -7.02 -3.13 -12.19
C ILE A 195 -5.80 -2.31 -11.77
N ALA A 196 -6.01 -1.45 -10.79
CA ALA A 196 -4.96 -0.67 -10.18
C ALA A 196 -4.19 -1.53 -9.17
N VAL A 197 -4.93 -2.37 -8.43
CA VAL A 197 -4.46 -3.05 -7.21
C VAL A 197 -5.25 -4.33 -6.95
N VAL A 198 -4.57 -5.32 -6.36
CA VAL A 198 -5.20 -6.50 -5.76
C VAL A 198 -4.58 -6.74 -4.39
N SER A 199 -5.40 -7.16 -3.43
CA SER A 199 -5.00 -7.49 -2.06
C SER A 199 -5.78 -8.69 -1.57
N CYS A 200 -5.09 -9.79 -1.27
CA CYS A 200 -5.73 -11.00 -0.78
C CYS A 200 -5.30 -11.24 0.67
N ARG A 201 -6.25 -11.18 1.60
CA ARG A 201 -5.98 -11.62 2.98
C ARG A 201 -6.09 -13.14 3.04
N ARG A 202 -5.07 -13.81 3.58
CA ARG A 202 -5.11 -15.25 3.88
C ARG A 202 -5.65 -15.49 5.28
#